data_AF-A0A942CXX4-F1
#
_entry.id   AF-A0A942CXX4-F1
#
_cell.length_a   1.000
_cell.length_b   1.000
_cell.length_c   1.000
_cell.angle_alpha   90.00
_cell.angle_beta   90.00
_cell.angle_gamma   90.00
#
_symmetry.space_group_name_H-M   'P 1'
#
loop_
_entity.id
_entity.type
_entity.pdbx_description
1 polymer ?
#
loop_
_entity_poly.entity_id
_entity_poly.type
_entity_poly.pdbx_seq_one_letter_code
_entity_poly.pdbx_strand_id
1 'polypeptide(L)' 'MAFDEALADRVRDVLAARPELSERRMFGGVAFMLAGNMCCGVIGDDLMVRLGEDGEA' A
#
# COMPACT_ATOMS: atom_id res chain seq x y z
N MET A 1 -0.53 -12.34 12.56
CA MET A 1 -0.97 -10.97 12.28
C MET A 1 -1.37 -10.91 10.81
N ALA A 2 -2.26 -10.01 10.39
CA ALA A 2 -2.65 -9.93 8.98
C ALA A 2 -1.51 -9.34 8.11
N PHE A 3 -0.83 -8.32 8.63
CA PHE A 3 0.30 -7.66 7.97
C PHE A 3 1.24 -7.04 9.01
N ASP A 4 2.47 -6.71 8.61
CA ASP A 4 3.44 -5.98 9.40
C ASP A 4 3.00 -4.50 9.52
N GLU A 5 2.61 -4.10 10.73
CA GLU A 5 2.19 -2.73 11.03
C GLU A 5 3.33 -1.73 10.91
N ALA A 6 4.57 -2.11 11.24
CA ALA A 6 5.72 -1.22 11.11
C ALA A 6 6.05 -0.97 9.64
N LEU A 7 5.92 -1.99 8.79
CA LEU A 7 6.03 -1.82 7.34
C LEU A 7 4.91 -0.94 6.79
N ALA A 8 3.68 -1.13 7.25
CA ALA A 8 2.55 -0.27 6.86
C ALA A 8 2.74 1.18 7.31
N ASP A 9 3.24 1.44 8.51
CA ASP A 9 3.53 2.78 9.01
C ASP A 9 4.58 3.51 8.16
N ARG A 10 5.64 2.81 7.76
CA ARG A 10 6.65 3.37 6.84
C ARG A 10 6.04 3.78 5.50
N VAL A 11 5.12 2.98 4.98
CA VAL A 11 4.40 3.32 3.74
C VAL A 11 3.47 4.51 3.95
N ARG A 12 2.78 4.60 5.09
CA ARG A 12 1.97 5.77 5.45
C ARG A 12 2.79 7.04 5.47
N ASP A 13 3.95 7.03 6.14
CA ASP A 13 4.82 8.21 6.23
C ASP A 13 5.28 8.69 4.85
N VAL A 14 5.65 7.77 3.97
CA VAL A 14 6.08 8.10 2.59
C VAL A 14 4.91 8.68 1.78
N LEU A 15 3.71 8.13 1.94
CA LEU A 15 2.53 8.53 1.16
C LEU A 15 1.71 9.65 1.82
N ALA A 16 2.04 10.08 3.03
CA ALA A 16 1.28 11.07 3.82
C ALA A 16 1.13 12.42 3.10
N ALA A 17 2.05 12.76 2.19
CA ALA A 17 2.00 13.98 1.39
C ALA A 17 0.94 13.94 0.27
N ARG A 18 0.24 12.81 0.06
CA ARG A 18 -0.74 12.63 -1.02
C ARG A 18 -2.17 12.76 -0.47
N PRO A 19 -2.90 13.85 -0.81
CA PRO A 19 -4.21 14.14 -0.21
C PRO A 19 -5.32 13.15 -0.58
N GLU A 20 -5.13 12.37 -1.65
CA GLU A 20 -6.10 11.39 -2.15
C GLU A 20 -5.77 9.95 -1.72
N LEU A 21 -4.87 9.80 -0.74
CA LEU A 21 -4.52 8.51 -0.16
C LEU A 21 -5.65 8.01 0.74
N SER A 22 -6.06 6.76 0.53
CA SER A 22 -6.98 6.04 1.42
C SER A 22 -6.49 4.63 1.67
N GLU A 23 -6.70 4.13 2.88
CA GLU A 23 -6.30 2.79 3.29
C GLU A 23 -7.50 1.86 3.33
N ARG A 24 -7.33 0.64 2.85
CA ARG A 24 -8.37 -0.40 2.89
C ARG A 24 -7.78 -1.73 3.34
N ARG A 25 -8.33 -2.31 4.39
CA ARG A 25 -7.98 -3.66 4.85
C ARG A 25 -8.63 -4.68 3.93
N MET A 26 -7.81 -5.32 3.09
CA MET A 26 -8.25 -6.24 2.03
C MET A 26 -7.21 -7.35 1.84
N PHE A 27 -7.63 -8.54 1.38
CA PHE A 27 -6.74 -9.66 1.05
C PHE A 27 -5.84 -10.15 2.20
N GLY A 28 -6.34 -10.06 3.44
CA GLY A 28 -5.55 -10.43 4.61
C GLY A 28 -4.40 -9.46 4.91
N GLY A 29 -4.41 -8.24 4.34
CA GLY A 29 -3.42 -7.20 4.57
C GLY A 29 -4.02 -5.79 4.56
N VAL A 30 -3.21 -4.79 4.24
CA VAL A 30 -3.63 -3.40 4.00
C VAL A 30 -3.26 -2.97 2.59
N ALA A 31 -4.20 -2.34 1.89
CA ALA A 31 -3.99 -1.76 0.57
C ALA A 31 -4.09 -0.24 0.64
N PHE A 32 -3.16 0.43 -0.02
CA PHE A 32 -3.10 1.86 -0.19
C PHE A 32 -3.68 2.23 -1.55
N MET A 33 -4.68 3.09 -1.53
CA MET A 33 -5.43 3.53 -2.70
C MET A 33 -5.16 5.02 -2.89
N LEU A 34 -4.68 5.41 -4.06
CA LEU A 34 -4.50 6.81 -4.45
C LEU A 34 -5.57 7.18 -5.48
N ALA A 35 -6.40 8.17 -5.17
CA ALA A 35 -7.50 8.61 -6.03
C ALA A 35 -8.41 7.44 -6.48
N GLY A 36 -8.66 6.47 -5.59
CA GLY A 36 -9.47 5.28 -5.86
C GLY A 36 -8.74 4.13 -6.58
N ASN A 37 -7.46 4.29 -6.95
CA ASN A 37 -6.65 3.27 -7.60
C ASN A 37 -5.63 2.66 -6.62
N MET A 38 -5.49 1.34 -6.62
CA MET A 38 -4.51 0.66 -5.76
C MET A 38 -3.09 0.93 -6.25
N CYS A 39 -2.23 1.54 -5.43
CA CYS A 39 -0.83 1.80 -5.74
C CYS A 39 0.12 0.79 -5.08
N CYS A 40 -0.12 0.45 -3.82
CA CYS A 40 0.68 -0.54 -3.08
C CYS A 40 -0.15 -1.17 -1.95
N GLY A 41 0.39 -2.21 -1.32
CA GLY A 41 -0.22 -2.86 -0.16
C GLY A 41 0.79 -3.68 0.62
N VAL A 42 0.47 -4.01 1.86
CA VAL A 42 1.28 -4.88 2.73
C VAL A 42 0.48 -6.12 3.05
N ILE A 43 1.06 -7.30 2.83
CA ILE A 43 0.45 -8.61 3.08
C ILE A 43 1.48 -9.45 3.83
N GLY A 44 1.15 -9.91 5.05
CA GLY A 44 2.17 -10.51 5.92
C GLY A 44 3.34 -9.54 6.12
N ASP A 45 4.55 -9.99 5.81
CA ASP A 45 5.79 -9.21 5.92
C ASP A 45 6.25 -8.62 4.57
N ASP A 46 5.45 -8.79 3.50
CA ASP A 46 5.79 -8.40 2.14
C ASP A 46 5.10 -7.09 1.71
N LEU A 47 5.84 -6.27 0.96
CA LEU A 47 5.31 -5.08 0.27
C LEU A 47 4.95 -5.44 -1.17
N MET A 48 3.68 -5.28 -1.52
CA MET A 48 3.17 -5.38 -2.88
C MET A 48 3.10 -3.99 -3.50
N VAL A 49 3.71 -3.81 -4.67
CA VAL A 49 3.65 -2.56 -5.43
C VAL A 49 3.01 -2.84 -6.78
N ARG A 50 2.08 -1.98 -7.18
CA ARG A 50 1.48 -2.07 -8.50
C ARG A 50 2.36 -1.35 -9.51
N LEU A 51 3.05 -2.14 -10.33
CA LEU A 51 3.83 -1.64 -11.46
C LEU A 51 2.91 -1.44 -12.66
N GLY A 52 3.25 -0.47 -13.51
CA GLY A 52 2.56 -0.26 -14.79
C GLY A 52 2.70 -1.46 -15.72
N GLU A 53 2.09 -1.41 -16.91
CA GLU A 53 2.16 -2.51 -17.89
C GLU A 53 3.60 -2.91 -18.25
N ASP A 54 4.54 -1.96 -18.18
CA ASP A 54 5.96 -2.19 -18.45
C ASP A 54 6.73 -2.81 -17.27
N GLY A 55 6.12 -2.92 -16.09
CA GLY A 55 6.79 -3.48 -14.91
C GLY A 55 7.91 -2.58 -14.33
N GLU A 56 7.96 -1.31 -14.73
CA GLU A 56 9.00 -0.37 -14.29
C GLU A 56 8.49 0.51 -13.13
N ALA A 57 9.35 0.73 -12.12
CA ALA A 57 9.05 1.42 -10.86
C ALA A 57 9.39 2.92 -10.90
#